data_AF-A0A1I1ET58-F1
#
_entry.id   AF-A0A1I1ET58-F1
#
_cell.length_a   1.000
_cell.length_b   1.000
_cell.length_c   1.000
_cell.angle_alpha   90.00
_cell.angle_beta   90.00
_cell.angle_gamma   90.00
#
_symmetry.space_group_name_H-M   'P 1'
#
loop_
_entity.id
_entity.type
_entity.pdbx_description
1 polymer ?
#
loop_
_entity_poly.entity_id
_entity_poly.type
_entity_poly.pdbx_seq_one_letter_code
_entity_poly.pdbx_strand_id
1 'polypeptide(L)'
;LTFGDFEYTLLEDGTVEIARYIGSDTEVEIPAEINGAPVTSIGFAAFEDYYDDFEITSIVIPDSVTKIDDSAFEYCSKLESITLPENLKYIGVGAFYKCLSLKSITLPKDLKSIEGGTFENCSSLESIDIPDSVEIIGDWAFKNCSALKKIVIPDSLEEIGWGAFCNCGKNLRSITIPKSVTYIGYDAFSDYDEPTNTYKNSINLMINCYMDSYAYHDALESGSNFNVIDADGSKTKYPELIKEEYSSKYRQFRLTWTEVEGAEQYGIAIKNAGKWKVVGMTDADVTTYTSPKLTAKKEYIVAICAKINGKWDTSNLNTIFYDGKLYGRTFPLVVR
;
A
#
# COMPACT_ATOMS: atom_id res chain seq x y z
N LEU A 1 1.02 -34.12 -27.11
CA LEU A 1 1.68 -35.44 -26.84
C LEU A 1 1.26 -35.88 -25.44
N THR A 2 1.50 -37.12 -25.02
CA THR A 2 1.16 -37.59 -23.66
C THR A 2 2.35 -38.22 -22.96
N PHE A 3 2.46 -38.00 -21.66
CA PHE A 3 3.44 -38.64 -20.77
C PHE A 3 2.80 -38.85 -19.40
N GLY A 4 2.47 -40.10 -19.09
CA GLY A 4 1.64 -40.42 -17.92
C GLY A 4 0.31 -39.67 -17.98
N ASP A 5 0.04 -38.91 -16.93
CA ASP A 5 -1.20 -38.14 -16.75
C ASP A 5 -1.14 -36.72 -17.30
N PHE A 6 -0.11 -36.41 -18.10
CA PHE A 6 0.10 -35.08 -18.67
C PHE A 6 0.02 -35.12 -20.19
N GLU A 7 -0.88 -34.32 -20.77
CA GLU A 7 -0.74 -33.86 -22.13
C GLU A 7 0.27 -32.71 -22.17
N TYR A 8 1.18 -32.75 -23.15
CA TYR A 8 2.27 -31.78 -23.26
C TYR A 8 2.56 -31.36 -24.70
N THR A 9 3.19 -30.20 -24.81
CA THR A 9 3.66 -29.60 -26.07
C THR A 9 5.18 -29.46 -26.04
N LEU A 10 5.87 -29.86 -27.11
CA LEU A 10 7.28 -29.55 -27.29
C LEU A 10 7.41 -28.16 -27.90
N LEU A 11 8.11 -27.26 -27.22
CA LEU A 11 8.33 -25.88 -27.65
C LEU A 11 9.48 -25.79 -28.66
N GLU A 12 9.55 -24.68 -29.41
CA GLU A 12 10.57 -24.48 -30.45
C GLU A 12 12.00 -24.45 -29.91
N ASP A 13 12.18 -24.07 -28.64
CA ASP A 13 13.47 -24.04 -27.94
C ASP A 13 13.90 -25.42 -27.40
N GLY A 14 13.10 -26.46 -27.63
CA GLY A 14 13.37 -27.82 -27.19
C GLY A 14 12.93 -28.12 -25.75
N THR A 15 12.18 -27.23 -25.11
CA THR A 15 11.62 -27.41 -23.77
C THR A 15 10.14 -27.84 -23.82
N VAL A 16 9.52 -28.13 -22.67
CA VAL A 16 8.18 -28.72 -22.58
C VAL A 16 7.15 -27.85 -21.85
N GLU A 17 6.05 -27.65 -22.58
CA GLU A 17 4.69 -27.28 -22.20
C GLU A 17 3.89 -28.33 -21.44
N ILE A 18 3.55 -28.24 -20.14
CA ILE A 18 2.39 -29.01 -19.64
C ILE A 18 1.11 -28.35 -20.15
N ALA A 19 0.45 -29.00 -21.12
CA ALA A 19 -0.71 -28.46 -21.80
C ALA A 19 -2.02 -28.83 -21.09
N ARG A 20 -2.09 -30.01 -20.48
CA ARG A 20 -3.27 -30.47 -19.74
C ARG A 20 -2.92 -31.60 -18.78
N TYR A 21 -3.52 -31.59 -17.60
CA TYR A 21 -3.57 -32.74 -16.71
C TYR A 21 -4.83 -33.56 -17.01
N ILE A 22 -4.64 -34.87 -17.17
CA ILE A 22 -5.70 -35.84 -17.51
C ILE A 22 -5.77 -36.99 -16.49
N GLY A 23 -5.03 -36.89 -15.39
CA GLY A 23 -5.00 -37.87 -14.32
C GLY A 23 -6.14 -37.72 -13.32
N SER A 24 -6.09 -38.54 -12.28
CA SER A 24 -7.06 -38.54 -11.16
C SER A 24 -6.38 -38.53 -9.79
N ASP A 25 -5.07 -38.31 -9.74
CA ASP A 25 -4.31 -38.29 -8.50
C ASP A 25 -4.73 -37.13 -7.60
N THR A 26 -4.68 -37.40 -6.30
CA THR A 26 -4.95 -36.44 -5.21
C THR A 26 -3.73 -35.59 -4.89
N GLU A 27 -2.53 -36.12 -5.13
CA GLU A 27 -1.25 -35.44 -4.96
C GLU A 27 -0.50 -35.54 -6.30
N VAL A 28 -0.19 -34.39 -6.91
CA VAL A 28 0.41 -34.36 -8.25
C VAL A 28 1.83 -33.82 -8.18
N GLU A 29 2.79 -34.62 -8.65
CA GLU A 29 4.17 -34.19 -8.89
C GLU A 29 4.38 -33.99 -10.39
N ILE A 30 4.63 -32.75 -10.82
CA ILE A 30 4.90 -32.46 -12.22
C ILE A 30 6.34 -32.89 -12.55
N PRO A 31 6.57 -33.68 -13.61
CA PRO A 31 7.91 -34.13 -13.94
C PRO A 31 8.80 -32.94 -14.34
N ALA A 32 10.04 -32.91 -13.84
CA ALA A 32 11.02 -31.88 -14.24
C ALA A 32 11.46 -32.00 -15.71
N GLU A 33 11.36 -33.21 -16.28
CA GLU A 33 11.71 -33.49 -17.67
C GLU A 33 10.73 -34.51 -18.27
N ILE A 34 10.41 -34.35 -19.56
CA ILE A 34 9.66 -35.33 -20.35
C ILE A 34 10.52 -35.72 -21.55
N ASN A 35 10.86 -37.01 -21.65
CA ASN A 35 11.72 -37.56 -22.71
C ASN A 35 13.08 -36.83 -22.87
N GLY A 36 13.65 -36.36 -21.76
CA GLY A 36 14.93 -35.66 -21.71
C GLY A 36 14.85 -34.17 -22.08
N ALA A 37 13.65 -33.63 -22.32
CA ALA A 37 13.41 -32.20 -22.48
C ALA A 37 12.87 -31.61 -21.16
N PRO A 38 13.41 -30.48 -20.66
CA PRO A 38 12.97 -29.90 -19.40
C PRO A 38 11.56 -29.32 -19.51
N VAL A 39 10.75 -29.52 -18.47
CA VAL A 39 9.42 -28.89 -18.34
C VAL A 39 9.62 -27.48 -17.80
N THR A 40 9.24 -26.49 -18.59
CA THR A 40 9.56 -25.07 -18.36
C THR A 40 8.34 -24.18 -18.18
N SER A 41 7.16 -24.63 -18.60
CA SER A 41 5.90 -23.93 -18.34
C SER A 41 4.71 -24.85 -18.04
N ILE A 42 3.75 -24.29 -17.31
CA ILE A 42 2.40 -24.81 -17.15
C ILE A 42 1.49 -23.95 -18.00
N GLY A 43 0.84 -24.56 -18.99
CA GLY A 43 0.10 -23.87 -20.03
C GLY A 43 -1.26 -23.34 -19.57
N PHE A 44 -1.90 -22.60 -20.47
CA PHE A 44 -3.24 -22.04 -20.27
C PHE A 44 -4.22 -23.14 -19.87
N ALA A 45 -4.91 -22.93 -18.73
CA ALA A 45 -5.93 -23.85 -18.22
C ALA A 45 -5.47 -25.31 -18.06
N ALA A 46 -4.17 -25.56 -17.87
CA ALA A 46 -3.61 -26.92 -17.86
C ALA A 46 -4.23 -27.82 -16.77
N PHE A 47 -4.61 -27.24 -15.62
CA PHE A 47 -5.29 -27.91 -14.52
C PHE A 47 -6.66 -27.28 -14.23
N GLU A 48 -7.29 -26.62 -15.20
CA GLU A 48 -8.64 -26.04 -14.99
C GLU A 48 -9.65 -27.14 -14.61
N ASP A 49 -10.39 -26.91 -13.53
CA ASP A 49 -11.38 -27.86 -12.99
C ASP A 49 -12.77 -27.25 -12.84
N TYR A 50 -13.31 -26.66 -13.91
CA TYR A 50 -14.62 -25.99 -13.90
C TYR A 50 -15.76 -26.88 -13.40
N TYR A 51 -15.66 -28.21 -13.59
CA TYR A 51 -16.69 -29.18 -13.23
C TYR A 51 -16.48 -29.84 -11.85
N ASP A 52 -15.43 -29.46 -11.11
CA ASP A 52 -15.07 -30.01 -9.78
C ASP A 52 -14.84 -31.54 -9.82
N ASP A 53 -14.30 -32.03 -10.95
CA ASP A 53 -14.01 -33.43 -11.22
C ASP A 53 -12.66 -33.87 -10.63
N PHE A 54 -11.74 -32.93 -10.36
CA PHE A 54 -10.44 -33.24 -9.79
C PHE A 54 -10.51 -33.40 -8.27
N GLU A 55 -9.72 -34.34 -7.77
CA GLU A 55 -9.51 -34.56 -6.33
C GLU A 55 -8.16 -34.00 -5.87
N ILE A 56 -7.54 -33.12 -6.66
CA ILE A 56 -6.19 -32.62 -6.38
C ILE A 56 -6.21 -31.75 -5.11
N THR A 57 -5.41 -32.16 -4.13
CA THR A 57 -5.21 -31.47 -2.84
C THR A 57 -3.82 -30.86 -2.72
N SER A 58 -2.82 -31.41 -3.42
CA SER A 58 -1.48 -30.82 -3.46
C SER A 58 -0.80 -30.96 -4.82
N ILE A 59 -0.06 -29.93 -5.21
CA ILE A 59 0.75 -29.93 -6.43
C ILE A 59 2.20 -29.53 -6.10
N VAL A 60 3.16 -30.27 -6.65
CA VAL A 60 4.59 -29.91 -6.62
C VAL A 60 5.04 -29.55 -8.04
N ILE A 61 5.42 -28.30 -8.25
CA ILE A 61 5.96 -27.80 -9.51
C ILE A 61 7.51 -27.85 -9.45
N PRO A 62 8.20 -28.43 -10.45
CA PRO A 62 9.65 -28.57 -10.43
C PRO A 62 10.39 -27.25 -10.70
N ASP A 63 11.62 -27.13 -10.20
CA ASP A 63 12.47 -25.94 -10.31
C ASP A 63 12.80 -25.48 -11.75
N SER A 64 12.60 -26.36 -12.73
CA SER A 64 12.77 -26.06 -14.16
C SER A 64 11.65 -25.16 -14.71
N VAL A 65 10.49 -25.10 -14.05
CA VAL A 65 9.35 -24.29 -14.48
C VAL A 65 9.60 -22.82 -14.18
N THR A 66 9.54 -21.99 -15.22
CA THR A 66 9.73 -20.54 -15.14
C THR A 66 8.48 -19.73 -15.41
N LYS A 67 7.40 -20.37 -15.90
CA LYS A 67 6.14 -19.70 -16.25
C LYS A 67 4.93 -20.57 -15.88
N ILE A 68 3.95 -19.97 -15.21
CA ILE A 68 2.59 -20.50 -15.08
C ILE A 68 1.68 -19.57 -15.87
N ASP A 69 0.99 -20.07 -16.88
CA ASP A 69 0.14 -19.27 -17.76
C ASP A 69 -1.22 -18.95 -17.13
N ASP A 70 -2.01 -18.15 -17.84
CA ASP A 70 -3.33 -17.73 -17.41
C ASP A 70 -4.25 -18.93 -17.12
N SER A 71 -5.07 -18.81 -16.08
CA SER A 71 -6.04 -19.84 -15.66
C SER A 71 -5.46 -21.23 -15.36
N ALA A 72 -4.13 -21.38 -15.22
CA ALA A 72 -3.48 -22.70 -15.15
C ALA A 72 -4.06 -23.65 -14.09
N PHE A 73 -4.50 -23.14 -12.93
CA PHE A 73 -5.14 -23.90 -11.85
C PHE A 73 -6.53 -23.35 -11.51
N GLU A 74 -7.21 -22.77 -12.50
CA GLU A 74 -8.56 -22.23 -12.33
C GLU A 74 -9.53 -23.31 -11.82
N TYR A 75 -10.39 -22.98 -10.86
CA TYR A 75 -11.37 -23.91 -10.26
C TYR A 75 -10.80 -25.15 -9.57
N CYS A 76 -9.50 -25.27 -9.32
CA CYS A 76 -8.91 -26.33 -8.48
C CYS A 76 -9.39 -26.22 -7.01
N SER A 77 -10.67 -26.53 -6.77
CA SER A 77 -11.41 -26.10 -5.58
C SER A 77 -10.93 -26.79 -4.30
N LYS A 78 -10.40 -28.01 -4.44
CA LYS A 78 -9.86 -28.87 -3.39
C LYS A 78 -8.36 -28.67 -3.15
N LEU A 79 -7.68 -27.87 -3.96
CA LEU A 79 -6.24 -27.64 -3.82
C LEU A 79 -5.95 -26.93 -2.50
N GLU A 80 -5.30 -27.62 -1.57
CA GLU A 80 -4.96 -27.09 -0.25
C GLU A 80 -3.56 -26.47 -0.22
N SER A 81 -2.64 -27.00 -1.03
CA SER A 81 -1.24 -26.58 -1.06
C SER A 81 -0.62 -26.69 -2.45
N ILE A 82 0.27 -25.76 -2.78
CA ILE A 82 1.07 -25.83 -4.00
C ILE A 82 2.49 -25.35 -3.72
N THR A 83 3.48 -26.10 -4.20
CA THR A 83 4.89 -25.72 -4.13
C THR A 83 5.29 -25.07 -5.44
N LEU A 84 5.59 -23.77 -5.39
CA LEU A 84 6.09 -23.00 -6.53
C LEU A 84 7.62 -23.04 -6.58
N PRO A 85 8.24 -23.06 -7.77
CA PRO A 85 9.70 -23.08 -7.89
C PRO A 85 10.30 -21.69 -7.63
N GLU A 86 11.51 -21.65 -7.07
CA GLU A 86 12.18 -20.38 -6.72
C GLU A 86 12.46 -19.49 -7.93
N ASN A 87 12.66 -20.10 -9.10
CA ASN A 87 13.00 -19.42 -10.35
C ASN A 87 11.78 -19.01 -11.18
N LEU A 88 10.56 -19.26 -10.70
CA LEU A 88 9.33 -18.86 -11.38
C LEU A 88 9.30 -17.35 -11.61
N LYS A 89 9.12 -16.93 -12.87
CA LYS A 89 9.16 -15.52 -13.27
C LYS A 89 7.80 -14.92 -13.56
N TYR A 90 6.80 -15.74 -13.83
CA TYR A 90 5.48 -15.29 -14.23
C TYR A 90 4.40 -16.23 -13.72
N ILE A 91 3.32 -15.64 -13.19
CA ILE A 91 2.07 -16.29 -12.81
C ILE A 91 0.96 -15.52 -13.51
N GLY A 92 0.22 -16.20 -14.38
CA GLY A 92 -0.77 -15.59 -15.24
C GLY A 92 -2.04 -15.10 -14.55
N VAL A 93 -2.84 -14.38 -15.33
CA VAL A 93 -4.16 -13.87 -14.95
C VAL A 93 -5.03 -15.05 -14.52
N GLY A 94 -5.69 -14.94 -13.37
CA GLY A 94 -6.60 -15.97 -12.88
C GLY A 94 -5.95 -17.33 -12.58
N ALA A 95 -4.62 -17.43 -12.49
CA ALA A 95 -3.93 -18.71 -12.37
C ALA A 95 -4.42 -19.58 -11.20
N PHE A 96 -4.88 -18.99 -10.09
CA PHE A 96 -5.48 -19.69 -8.95
C PHE A 96 -6.92 -19.24 -8.68
N TYR A 97 -7.63 -18.70 -9.67
CA TYR A 97 -9.02 -18.27 -9.49
C TYR A 97 -9.88 -19.45 -9.02
N LYS A 98 -10.65 -19.24 -7.95
CA LYS A 98 -11.49 -20.25 -7.28
C LYS A 98 -10.74 -21.49 -6.77
N CYS A 99 -9.47 -21.38 -6.39
CA CYS A 99 -8.81 -22.36 -5.52
C CYS A 99 -9.36 -22.26 -4.08
N LEU A 100 -10.59 -22.75 -3.86
CA LEU A 100 -11.38 -22.48 -2.66
C LEU A 100 -10.73 -22.98 -1.36
N SER A 101 -9.96 -24.08 -1.43
CA SER A 101 -9.33 -24.73 -0.27
C SER A 101 -7.88 -24.28 -0.02
N LEU A 102 -7.32 -23.42 -0.86
CA LEU A 102 -5.92 -22.99 -0.74
C LEU A 102 -5.75 -22.10 0.49
N LYS A 103 -5.02 -22.58 1.50
CA LYS A 103 -4.87 -21.90 2.81
C LYS A 103 -3.71 -20.91 2.86
N SER A 104 -2.64 -21.22 2.14
CA SER A 104 -1.42 -20.41 2.07
C SER A 104 -0.64 -20.76 0.81
N ILE A 105 0.11 -19.80 0.28
CA ILE A 105 1.01 -20.00 -0.85
C ILE A 105 2.26 -19.14 -0.63
N THR A 106 3.44 -19.67 -0.94
CA THR A 106 4.69 -18.92 -0.91
C THR A 106 5.00 -18.47 -2.33
N LEU A 107 5.05 -17.15 -2.53
CA LEU A 107 5.33 -16.57 -3.84
C LEU A 107 6.86 -16.53 -4.12
N PRO A 108 7.28 -16.63 -5.39
CA PRO A 108 8.68 -16.53 -5.77
C PRO A 108 9.24 -15.13 -5.46
N LYS A 109 10.43 -15.06 -4.88
CA LYS A 109 11.05 -13.81 -4.38
C LYS A 109 11.28 -12.72 -5.44
N ASP A 110 11.35 -13.09 -6.72
CA ASP A 110 11.66 -12.19 -7.84
C ASP A 110 10.41 -11.81 -8.65
N LEU A 111 9.21 -12.20 -8.18
CA LEU A 111 7.95 -11.92 -8.88
C LEU A 111 7.70 -10.41 -8.96
N LYS A 112 7.38 -9.91 -10.17
CA LYS A 112 7.19 -8.46 -10.42
C LYS A 112 5.77 -7.98 -10.28
N SER A 113 4.81 -8.84 -10.56
CA SER A 113 3.39 -8.52 -10.53
C SER A 113 2.61 -9.71 -9.98
N ILE A 114 1.49 -9.41 -9.34
CA ILE A 114 0.41 -10.36 -9.12
C ILE A 114 -0.69 -9.96 -10.09
N GLU A 115 -0.88 -10.77 -11.13
CA GLU A 115 -1.77 -10.45 -12.23
C GLU A 115 -3.25 -10.41 -11.80
N GLY A 116 -4.09 -9.86 -12.67
CA GLY A 116 -5.52 -9.75 -12.41
C GLY A 116 -6.16 -11.10 -12.07
N GLY A 117 -7.03 -11.12 -11.06
CA GLY A 117 -7.77 -12.30 -10.63
C GLY A 117 -6.92 -13.48 -10.12
N THR A 118 -5.60 -13.33 -9.97
CA THR A 118 -4.69 -14.46 -9.66
C THR A 118 -5.18 -15.32 -8.50
N PHE A 119 -5.62 -14.71 -7.39
CA PHE A 119 -6.18 -15.38 -6.21
C PHE A 119 -7.65 -15.03 -5.97
N GLU A 120 -8.38 -14.58 -6.99
CA GLU A 120 -9.79 -14.25 -6.82
C GLU A 120 -10.58 -15.50 -6.39
N ASN A 121 -11.47 -15.34 -5.41
CA ASN A 121 -12.24 -16.39 -4.75
C ASN A 121 -11.40 -17.48 -4.06
N CYS A 122 -10.12 -17.26 -3.74
CA CYS A 122 -9.37 -18.12 -2.81
C CYS A 122 -9.87 -17.95 -1.37
N SER A 123 -11.09 -18.42 -1.11
CA SER A 123 -11.86 -18.05 0.08
C SER A 123 -11.29 -18.57 1.41
N SER A 124 -10.42 -19.60 1.35
CA SER A 124 -9.70 -20.18 2.51
C SER A 124 -8.30 -19.59 2.72
N LEU A 125 -7.82 -18.70 1.85
CA LEU A 125 -6.47 -18.13 1.95
C LEU A 125 -6.38 -17.25 3.20
N GLU A 126 -5.62 -17.70 4.20
CA GLU A 126 -5.56 -17.01 5.50
C GLU A 126 -4.44 -15.97 5.58
N SER A 127 -3.34 -16.21 4.87
CA SER A 127 -2.18 -15.33 4.79
C SER A 127 -1.41 -15.56 3.50
N ILE A 128 -0.82 -14.48 2.99
CA ILE A 128 0.09 -14.52 1.85
C ILE A 128 1.20 -13.49 2.09
N ASP A 129 2.45 -13.90 1.85
CA ASP A 129 3.60 -13.01 1.89
C ASP A 129 3.88 -12.54 0.46
N ILE A 130 3.73 -11.24 0.23
CA ILE A 130 3.98 -10.61 -1.06
C ILE A 130 5.47 -10.28 -1.15
N PRO A 131 6.20 -10.75 -2.18
CA PRO A 131 7.63 -10.49 -2.33
C PRO A 131 7.97 -9.00 -2.44
N ASP A 132 9.12 -8.60 -1.90
CA ASP A 132 9.65 -7.23 -1.95
C ASP A 132 9.93 -6.70 -3.37
N SER A 133 9.84 -7.56 -4.39
CA SER A 133 10.01 -7.19 -5.80
C SER A 133 8.72 -6.84 -6.51
N VAL A 134 7.56 -7.06 -5.88
CA VAL A 134 6.24 -6.84 -6.51
C VAL A 134 5.96 -5.35 -6.60
N GLU A 135 5.69 -4.89 -7.81
CA GLU A 135 5.40 -3.49 -8.15
C GLU A 135 3.91 -3.30 -8.44
N ILE A 136 3.19 -4.36 -8.85
CA ILE A 136 1.78 -4.30 -9.27
C ILE A 136 0.97 -5.42 -8.62
N ILE A 137 -0.19 -5.07 -8.06
CA ILE A 137 -1.28 -5.99 -7.73
C ILE A 137 -2.44 -5.67 -8.66
N GLY A 138 -2.77 -6.58 -9.57
CA GLY A 138 -3.76 -6.37 -10.63
C GLY A 138 -5.22 -6.39 -10.17
N ASP A 139 -6.10 -6.11 -11.13
CA ASP A 139 -7.55 -6.07 -10.92
C ASP A 139 -8.06 -7.37 -10.30
N TRP A 140 -8.84 -7.26 -9.23
CA TRP A 140 -9.43 -8.38 -8.50
C TRP A 140 -8.44 -9.42 -7.95
N ALA A 141 -7.12 -9.17 -7.92
CA ALA A 141 -6.11 -10.17 -7.58
C ALA A 141 -6.42 -10.98 -6.30
N PHE A 142 -7.03 -10.38 -5.28
CA PHE A 142 -7.44 -11.01 -4.03
C PHE A 142 -8.96 -10.88 -3.74
N LYS A 143 -9.78 -10.54 -4.74
CA LYS A 143 -11.23 -10.40 -4.55
C LYS A 143 -11.81 -11.66 -3.92
N ASN A 144 -12.69 -11.50 -2.93
CA ASN A 144 -13.32 -12.61 -2.19
C ASN A 144 -12.36 -13.54 -1.44
N CYS A 145 -11.12 -13.13 -1.12
CA CYS A 145 -10.23 -13.81 -0.18
C CYS A 145 -10.73 -13.63 1.28
N SER A 146 -11.92 -14.14 1.58
CA SER A 146 -12.67 -13.77 2.78
C SER A 146 -12.07 -14.30 4.09
N ALA A 147 -11.17 -15.29 4.04
CA ALA A 147 -10.43 -15.80 5.20
C ALA A 147 -9.11 -15.05 5.46
N LEU A 148 -8.70 -14.13 4.58
CA LEU A 148 -7.43 -13.43 4.68
C LEU A 148 -7.39 -12.60 5.95
N LYS A 149 -6.48 -12.91 6.88
CA LYS A 149 -6.34 -12.23 8.18
C LYS A 149 -5.22 -11.20 8.16
N LYS A 150 -4.19 -11.46 7.36
CA LYS A 150 -2.98 -10.64 7.28
C LYS A 150 -2.42 -10.70 5.87
N ILE A 151 -2.03 -9.54 5.38
CA ILE A 151 -1.20 -9.38 4.18
C ILE A 151 -0.18 -8.28 4.48
N VAL A 152 1.06 -8.49 4.05
CA VAL A 152 2.12 -7.47 4.11
C VAL A 152 2.32 -6.96 2.68
N ILE A 153 2.16 -5.66 2.50
CA ILE A 153 2.37 -5.00 1.23
C ILE A 153 3.83 -4.51 1.18
N PRO A 154 4.59 -4.82 0.12
CA PRO A 154 6.00 -4.44 0.03
C PRO A 154 6.16 -2.97 -0.31
N ASP A 155 7.25 -2.35 0.16
CA ASP A 155 7.57 -0.93 -0.10
C ASP A 155 7.86 -0.63 -1.59
N SER A 156 7.99 -1.66 -2.42
CA SER A 156 8.11 -1.56 -3.88
C SER A 156 6.78 -1.35 -4.60
N LEU A 157 5.64 -1.57 -3.94
CA LEU A 157 4.35 -1.58 -4.62
C LEU A 157 3.98 -0.19 -5.15
N GLU A 158 3.66 -0.09 -6.45
CA GLU A 158 3.29 1.14 -7.14
C GLU A 158 1.80 1.19 -7.49
N GLU A 159 1.20 0.05 -7.81
CA GLU A 159 -0.17 -0.04 -8.34
C GLU A 159 -1.03 -1.08 -7.62
N ILE A 160 -2.26 -0.69 -7.27
CA ILE A 160 -3.32 -1.57 -6.79
C ILE A 160 -4.52 -1.47 -7.75
N GLY A 161 -4.89 -2.58 -8.38
CA GLY A 161 -5.93 -2.64 -9.40
C GLY A 161 -7.36 -2.51 -8.87
N TRP A 162 -8.30 -2.42 -9.81
CA TRP A 162 -9.74 -2.35 -9.55
C TRP A 162 -10.21 -3.54 -8.72
N GLY A 163 -10.86 -3.29 -7.59
CA GLY A 163 -11.41 -4.35 -6.74
C GLY A 163 -10.40 -5.35 -6.20
N ALA A 164 -9.10 -5.03 -6.18
CA ALA A 164 -8.02 -5.98 -5.85
C ALA A 164 -8.24 -6.70 -4.51
N PHE A 165 -8.73 -6.01 -3.48
CA PHE A 165 -9.06 -6.56 -2.15
C PHE A 165 -10.56 -6.48 -1.84
N CYS A 166 -11.40 -6.46 -2.86
CA CYS A 166 -12.85 -6.44 -2.69
C CYS A 166 -13.31 -7.64 -1.85
N ASN A 167 -14.20 -7.41 -0.87
CA ASN A 167 -14.71 -8.43 0.07
C ASN A 167 -13.66 -9.09 0.98
N CYS A 168 -12.46 -8.52 1.14
CA CYS A 168 -11.45 -9.03 2.07
C CYS A 168 -11.68 -8.59 3.53
N GLY A 169 -12.40 -7.48 3.74
CA GLY A 169 -12.57 -6.86 5.06
C GLY A 169 -13.35 -7.68 6.10
N LYS A 170 -13.91 -8.84 5.70
CA LYS A 170 -14.56 -9.78 6.64
C LYS A 170 -13.60 -10.29 7.72
N ASN A 171 -12.35 -10.56 7.37
CA ASN A 171 -11.31 -11.02 8.30
C ASN A 171 -10.03 -10.17 8.26
N LEU A 172 -9.78 -9.46 7.15
CA LEU A 172 -8.65 -8.53 7.05
C LEU A 172 -9.04 -7.24 7.75
N ARG A 173 -8.51 -7.03 8.96
CA ARG A 173 -8.87 -5.87 9.80
C ARG A 173 -8.12 -4.61 9.45
N SER A 174 -6.90 -4.75 8.94
CA SER A 174 -6.07 -3.62 8.55
C SER A 174 -5.09 -4.01 7.47
N ILE A 175 -4.80 -3.07 6.58
CA ILE A 175 -3.78 -3.19 5.55
C ILE A 175 -2.96 -1.90 5.50
N THR A 176 -1.64 -2.01 5.42
CA THR A 176 -0.75 -0.85 5.31
C THR A 176 -0.37 -0.63 3.86
N ILE A 177 -0.64 0.56 3.35
CA ILE A 177 -0.31 0.94 1.97
C ILE A 177 0.93 1.83 1.97
N PRO A 178 2.02 1.44 1.28
CA PRO A 178 3.29 2.16 1.30
C PRO A 178 3.22 3.49 0.54
N LYS A 179 4.20 4.37 0.79
CA LYS A 179 4.30 5.68 0.11
C LYS A 179 4.59 5.59 -1.39
N SER A 180 5.10 4.45 -1.84
CA SER A 180 5.40 4.14 -3.23
C SER A 180 4.15 4.00 -4.12
N VAL A 181 2.99 3.69 -3.54
CA VAL A 181 1.75 3.53 -4.30
C VAL A 181 1.34 4.87 -4.92
N THR A 182 1.15 4.87 -6.23
CA THR A 182 0.74 6.04 -7.03
C THR A 182 -0.58 5.82 -7.77
N TYR A 183 -1.17 4.63 -7.64
CA TYR A 183 -2.49 4.32 -8.18
C TYR A 183 -3.22 3.29 -7.33
N ILE A 184 -4.51 3.55 -7.08
CA ILE A 184 -5.46 2.64 -6.45
C ILE A 184 -6.72 2.64 -7.31
N GLY A 185 -7.09 1.48 -7.85
CA GLY A 185 -8.28 1.31 -8.67
C GLY A 185 -9.55 1.42 -7.83
N TYR A 186 -10.67 1.72 -8.50
CA TYR A 186 -11.97 1.81 -7.83
C TYR A 186 -12.26 0.56 -6.99
N ASP A 187 -12.99 0.72 -5.89
CA ASP A 187 -13.45 -0.41 -5.07
C ASP A 187 -12.36 -1.39 -4.58
N ALA A 188 -11.08 -1.00 -4.64
CA ALA A 188 -9.94 -1.85 -4.27
C ALA A 188 -10.10 -2.40 -2.86
N PHE A 189 -10.72 -1.63 -1.96
CA PHE A 189 -10.94 -1.99 -0.55
C PHE A 189 -12.44 -1.99 -0.15
N SER A 190 -13.34 -2.14 -1.12
CA SER A 190 -14.80 -2.15 -0.89
C SER A 190 -15.33 -3.55 -0.57
N ASP A 191 -16.53 -3.61 -0.01
CA ASP A 191 -17.37 -4.81 0.03
C ASP A 191 -18.50 -4.67 -1.01
N TYR A 192 -18.82 -5.78 -1.69
CA TYR A 192 -19.94 -5.87 -2.61
C TYR A 192 -21.23 -6.22 -1.86
N ASP A 193 -22.24 -5.36 -1.96
CA ASP A 193 -23.54 -5.53 -1.33
C ASP A 193 -24.54 -6.19 -2.30
N GLU A 194 -24.57 -7.53 -2.26
CA GLU A 194 -25.45 -8.39 -3.06
C GLU A 194 -26.92 -7.90 -3.14
N PRO A 195 -27.62 -7.58 -2.03
CA PRO A 195 -28.99 -7.06 -2.08
C PRO A 195 -29.21 -5.80 -2.92
N THR A 196 -28.21 -4.91 -3.01
CA THR A 196 -28.34 -3.63 -3.74
C THR A 196 -27.58 -3.61 -5.05
N ASN A 197 -26.74 -4.63 -5.33
CA ASN A 197 -25.83 -4.67 -6.47
C ASN A 197 -24.95 -3.41 -6.53
N THR A 198 -24.39 -3.00 -5.38
CA THR A 198 -23.50 -1.85 -5.27
C THR A 198 -22.27 -2.17 -4.45
N TYR A 199 -21.17 -1.46 -4.70
CA TYR A 199 -20.00 -1.47 -3.84
C TYR A 199 -20.17 -0.46 -2.71
N LYS A 200 -19.69 -0.82 -1.53
CA LYS A 200 -19.70 0.02 -0.33
C LYS A 200 -18.36 -0.10 0.36
N ASN A 201 -17.91 0.97 1.02
CA ASN A 201 -16.68 0.93 1.80
C ASN A 201 -16.74 -0.21 2.82
N SER A 202 -15.65 -0.99 2.91
CA SER A 202 -15.60 -2.05 3.89
C SER A 202 -15.52 -1.46 5.30
N ILE A 203 -16.56 -1.70 6.10
CA ILE A 203 -16.67 -1.10 7.44
C ILE A 203 -15.68 -1.69 8.46
N ASN A 204 -15.12 -2.86 8.16
CA ASN A 204 -14.26 -3.62 9.05
C ASN A 204 -12.76 -3.54 8.70
N LEU A 205 -12.44 -2.96 7.54
CA LEU A 205 -11.06 -2.82 7.06
C LEU A 205 -10.56 -1.40 7.35
N MET A 206 -9.45 -1.30 8.08
CA MET A 206 -8.73 -0.06 8.32
C MET A 206 -7.54 0.07 7.35
N ILE A 207 -7.57 1.07 6.48
CA ILE A 207 -6.44 1.40 5.60
C ILE A 207 -5.41 2.20 6.41
N ASN A 208 -4.30 1.58 6.76
CA ASN A 208 -3.15 2.28 7.31
C ASN A 208 -2.40 2.96 6.16
N CYS A 209 -2.41 4.29 6.15
CA CYS A 209 -1.76 5.08 5.11
C CYS A 209 -0.82 6.11 5.74
N TYR A 210 -0.01 6.75 4.91
CA TYR A 210 0.85 7.84 5.34
C TYR A 210 0.24 9.17 4.92
N MET A 211 0.47 10.22 5.71
CA MET A 211 -0.04 11.56 5.45
C MET A 211 0.36 12.01 4.04
N ASP A 212 -0.60 12.56 3.30
CA ASP A 212 -0.45 13.02 1.92
C ASP A 212 0.02 11.94 0.91
N SER A 213 -0.02 10.64 1.26
CA SER A 213 0.20 9.57 0.29
C SER A 213 -1.01 9.41 -0.65
N TYR A 214 -0.85 8.67 -1.74
CA TYR A 214 -1.97 8.34 -2.62
C TYR A 214 -3.11 7.66 -1.86
N ALA A 215 -2.78 6.67 -1.02
CA ALA A 215 -3.75 5.98 -0.16
C ALA A 215 -4.47 6.89 0.84
N TYR A 216 -3.82 7.96 1.31
CA TYR A 216 -4.48 8.96 2.15
C TYR A 216 -5.53 9.76 1.38
N HIS A 217 -5.19 10.23 0.18
CA HIS A 217 -6.14 10.97 -0.65
C HIS A 217 -7.29 10.08 -1.16
N ASP A 218 -6.98 8.85 -1.58
CA ASP A 218 -7.97 7.84 -1.99
C ASP A 218 -8.95 7.51 -0.86
N ALA A 219 -8.44 7.30 0.37
CA ALA A 219 -9.31 7.03 1.52
C ALA A 219 -10.21 8.23 1.88
N LEU A 220 -9.72 9.46 1.75
CA LEU A 220 -10.51 10.68 1.94
C LEU A 220 -11.62 10.82 0.88
N GLU A 221 -11.31 10.53 -0.38
CA GLU A 221 -12.25 10.65 -1.50
C GLU A 221 -13.32 9.55 -1.48
N SER A 222 -12.89 8.30 -1.28
CA SER A 222 -13.80 7.15 -1.19
C SER A 222 -14.62 7.14 0.09
N GLY A 223 -14.12 7.77 1.17
CA GLY A 223 -14.71 7.69 2.51
C GLY A 223 -14.43 6.35 3.19
N SER A 224 -13.38 5.64 2.76
CA SER A 224 -12.91 4.40 3.40
C SER A 224 -12.46 4.65 4.84
N ASN A 225 -12.55 3.65 5.70
CA ASN A 225 -11.97 3.76 7.04
C ASN A 225 -10.44 3.73 6.93
N PHE A 226 -9.76 4.75 7.44
CA PHE A 226 -8.31 4.82 7.40
C PHE A 226 -7.72 5.32 8.72
N ASN A 227 -6.45 4.98 8.91
CA ASN A 227 -5.60 5.46 9.99
C ASN A 227 -4.30 5.96 9.38
N VAL A 228 -3.91 7.18 9.72
CA VAL A 228 -2.66 7.74 9.24
C VAL A 228 -1.56 7.33 10.21
N ILE A 229 -0.69 6.41 9.80
CA ILE A 229 0.28 5.77 10.72
C ILE A 229 1.51 6.62 11.02
N ASP A 230 1.74 7.65 10.21
CA ASP A 230 2.66 8.75 10.54
C ASP A 230 1.90 10.01 11.03
N ALA A 231 0.61 9.88 11.36
CA ALA A 231 -0.14 10.90 12.10
C ALA A 231 -0.10 10.60 13.59
N ASP A 232 0.94 11.07 14.22
CA ASP A 232 0.73 11.77 15.48
C ASP A 232 0.63 13.26 15.19
N GLY A 233 -0.05 13.99 16.06
CA GLY A 233 -0.03 15.45 16.13
C GLY A 233 1.39 15.97 16.03
N SER A 234 1.79 16.22 14.79
CA SER A 234 2.86 17.08 14.33
C SER A 234 3.99 17.24 15.33
N LYS A 235 4.84 16.24 15.53
CA LYS A 235 6.14 16.47 16.16
C LYS A 235 7.14 16.79 15.06
N THR A 236 6.93 17.97 14.49
CA THR A 236 7.84 18.54 13.52
C THR A 236 9.17 18.83 14.22
N LYS A 237 10.30 18.70 13.53
CA LYS A 237 11.62 19.08 14.10
C LYS A 237 11.65 20.56 14.53
N TYR A 238 10.81 21.40 13.90
CA TYR A 238 10.65 22.83 14.20
C TYR A 238 9.17 23.21 14.15
N PRO A 239 8.71 24.25 14.87
CA PRO A 239 7.31 24.67 14.84
C PRO A 239 6.85 25.07 13.42
N GLU A 240 5.86 24.39 12.85
CA GLU A 240 5.27 24.66 11.53
C GLU A 240 3.92 25.38 11.66
N LEU A 241 3.75 26.52 10.96
CA LEU A 241 2.54 27.33 11.06
C LEU A 241 1.35 26.61 10.39
N ILE A 242 0.30 26.34 11.17
CA ILE A 242 -0.95 25.73 10.72
C ILE A 242 -1.93 26.82 10.26
N LYS A 243 -2.02 27.92 11.01
CA LYS A 243 -3.01 28.97 10.76
C LYS A 243 -2.49 30.36 11.16
N GLU A 244 -2.83 31.35 10.36
CA GLU A 244 -2.66 32.77 10.63
C GLU A 244 -4.01 33.49 10.53
N GLU A 245 -4.30 34.34 11.51
CA GLU A 245 -5.50 35.18 11.49
C GLU A 245 -5.14 36.61 11.89
N TYR A 246 -5.67 37.62 11.18
CA TYR A 246 -5.52 39.02 11.56
C TYR A 246 -6.86 39.66 11.90
N SER A 247 -6.92 40.32 13.05
CA SER A 247 -8.08 41.14 13.44
C SER A 247 -7.79 42.62 13.21
N SER A 248 -8.44 43.22 12.20
CA SER A 248 -8.38 44.67 11.97
C SER A 248 -8.98 45.48 13.12
N LYS A 249 -10.01 44.93 13.79
CA LYS A 249 -10.66 45.54 14.97
C LYS A 249 -9.69 45.70 16.14
N TYR A 250 -8.88 44.67 16.42
CA TYR A 250 -7.97 44.65 17.57
C TYR A 250 -6.52 45.00 17.20
N ARG A 251 -6.17 45.02 15.90
CA ARG A 251 -4.82 45.18 15.36
C ARG A 251 -3.85 44.14 15.91
N GLN A 252 -4.26 42.88 15.88
CA GLN A 252 -3.50 41.74 16.40
C GLN A 252 -3.57 40.60 15.40
N PHE A 253 -2.51 39.80 15.35
CA PHE A 253 -2.53 38.51 14.68
C PHE A 253 -2.67 37.39 15.72
N ARG A 254 -3.25 36.27 15.29
CA ARG A 254 -3.23 34.99 16.01
C ARG A 254 -2.56 33.95 15.13
N LEU A 255 -1.60 33.24 15.71
CA LEU A 255 -0.89 32.12 15.07
C LEU A 255 -1.28 30.82 15.76
N THR A 256 -1.38 29.76 14.97
CA THR A 256 -1.47 28.37 15.42
C THR A 256 -0.39 27.58 14.70
N TRP A 257 0.36 26.74 15.39
CA TRP A 257 1.44 25.93 14.83
C TRP A 257 1.38 24.47 15.29
N THR A 258 2.24 23.64 14.70
CA THR A 258 2.42 22.23 15.06
C THR A 258 3.18 22.06 16.36
N GLU A 259 2.94 20.98 17.09
CA GLU A 259 3.80 20.59 18.21
C GLU A 259 5.27 20.33 17.76
N VAL A 260 6.21 20.18 18.69
CA VAL A 260 7.61 19.83 18.42
C VAL A 260 8.06 18.80 19.44
N GLU A 261 8.72 17.73 18.98
CA GLU A 261 9.18 16.65 19.85
C GLU A 261 10.18 17.16 20.89
N GLY A 262 9.92 16.83 22.17
CA GLY A 262 10.80 17.24 23.26
C GLY A 262 10.82 18.74 23.52
N ALA A 263 9.85 19.49 23.00
CA ALA A 263 9.69 20.90 23.31
C ALA A 263 9.34 21.09 24.79
N GLU A 264 10.11 21.92 25.48
CA GLU A 264 9.87 22.39 26.83
C GLU A 264 8.99 23.65 26.81
N GLN A 265 9.19 24.52 25.81
CA GLN A 265 8.50 25.79 25.60
C GLN A 265 8.59 26.24 24.13
N TYR A 266 7.71 27.15 23.72
CA TYR A 266 7.85 27.91 22.46
C TYR A 266 8.18 29.38 22.71
N GLY A 267 8.99 29.95 21.83
CA GLY A 267 9.38 31.35 21.83
C GLY A 267 8.93 32.01 20.53
N ILE A 268 8.25 33.16 20.65
CA ILE A 268 7.79 33.94 19.51
C ILE A 268 8.66 35.19 19.42
N ALA A 269 9.31 35.40 18.29
CA ALA A 269 10.20 36.53 18.05
C ALA A 269 9.78 37.35 16.84
N ILE A 270 10.07 38.65 16.88
CA ILE A 270 9.84 39.58 15.77
C ILE A 270 11.16 40.21 15.36
N LYS A 271 11.40 40.35 14.05
CA LYS A 271 12.57 41.04 13.50
C LYS A 271 12.29 42.54 13.38
N ASN A 272 13.11 43.37 14.03
CA ASN A 272 13.04 44.82 13.96
C ASN A 272 14.44 45.41 13.67
N ALA A 273 14.56 46.23 12.63
CA ALA A 273 15.84 46.82 12.19
C ALA A 273 16.98 45.78 12.06
N GLY A 274 16.67 44.61 11.50
CA GLY A 274 17.63 43.51 11.31
C GLY A 274 17.89 42.64 12.54
N LYS A 275 17.36 42.99 13.73
CA LYS A 275 17.57 42.25 14.98
C LYS A 275 16.31 41.51 15.42
N TRP A 276 16.47 40.27 15.87
CA TRP A 276 15.38 39.49 16.47
C TRP A 276 15.15 39.91 17.92
N LYS A 277 13.89 40.07 18.30
CA LYS A 277 13.47 40.30 19.69
C LYS A 277 12.35 39.33 20.04
N VAL A 278 12.50 38.59 21.14
CA VAL A 278 11.43 37.75 21.68
C VAL A 278 10.30 38.64 22.21
N VAL A 279 9.07 38.32 21.82
CA VAL A 279 7.86 39.09 22.15
C VAL A 279 6.84 38.27 22.94
N GLY A 280 6.98 36.94 22.95
CA GLY A 280 6.12 36.05 23.71
C GLY A 280 6.76 34.68 23.89
N MET A 281 6.26 33.95 24.88
CA MET A 281 6.58 32.54 25.10
C MET A 281 5.30 31.81 25.48
N THR A 282 5.24 30.51 25.18
CA THR A 282 4.16 29.63 25.59
C THR A 282 4.73 28.34 26.15
N ASP A 283 3.94 27.65 26.98
CA ASP A 283 4.27 26.31 27.46
C ASP A 283 4.19 25.29 26.31
N ALA A 284 4.79 24.11 26.51
CA ALA A 284 4.94 23.08 25.48
C ALA A 284 3.61 22.55 24.89
N ASP A 285 2.53 22.60 25.66
CA ASP A 285 1.19 22.16 25.28
C ASP A 285 0.34 23.30 24.65
N VAL A 286 0.89 24.51 24.56
CA VAL A 286 0.20 25.67 23.99
C VAL A 286 0.81 26.04 22.64
N THR A 287 0.15 25.60 21.56
CA THR A 287 0.56 25.83 20.17
C THR A 287 -0.16 27.00 19.48
N THR A 288 -0.64 27.96 20.28
CA THR A 288 -1.26 29.18 19.75
C THR A 288 -0.75 30.44 20.45
N TYR A 289 -0.69 31.56 19.73
CA TYR A 289 -0.26 32.85 20.27
C TYR A 289 -1.02 34.00 19.62
N THR A 290 -1.48 34.95 20.44
CA THR A 290 -2.07 36.22 19.96
C THR A 290 -1.12 37.36 20.27
N SER A 291 -0.73 38.14 19.26
CA SER A 291 0.22 39.23 19.45
C SER A 291 -0.36 40.42 20.22
N PRO A 292 0.49 41.23 20.87
CA PRO A 292 0.10 42.55 21.34
C PRO A 292 -0.36 43.44 20.18
N LYS A 293 -1.07 44.52 20.52
CA LYS A 293 -1.55 45.51 19.56
C LYS A 293 -0.43 46.06 18.68
N LEU A 294 -0.55 45.91 17.37
CA LEU A 294 0.46 46.33 16.40
C LEU A 294 0.34 47.81 16.02
N THR A 295 1.48 48.40 15.68
CA THR A 295 1.53 49.73 15.04
C THR A 295 1.12 49.58 13.58
N ALA A 296 0.15 50.38 13.13
CA ALA A 296 -0.38 50.32 11.78
C ALA A 296 0.67 50.69 10.71
N LYS A 297 0.51 50.13 9.51
CA LYS A 297 1.36 50.39 8.32
C LYS A 297 2.84 50.03 8.53
N LYS A 298 3.11 49.01 9.33
CA LYS A 298 4.46 48.44 9.53
C LYS A 298 4.42 46.96 9.20
N GLU A 299 5.42 46.51 8.44
CA GLU A 299 5.66 45.10 8.20
C GLU A 299 6.43 44.49 9.38
N TYR A 300 5.93 43.38 9.90
CA TYR A 300 6.61 42.60 10.93
C TYR A 300 6.97 41.24 10.39
N ILE A 301 8.21 40.81 10.61
CA ILE A 301 8.65 39.44 10.35
C ILE A 301 8.61 38.67 11.66
N VAL A 302 7.85 37.57 11.71
CA VAL A 302 7.63 36.76 12.92
C VAL A 302 8.29 35.38 12.78
N ALA A 303 8.85 34.87 13.88
CA ALA A 303 9.40 33.51 13.99
C ALA A 303 8.89 32.81 15.25
N ILE A 304 8.79 31.48 15.19
CA ILE A 304 8.42 30.59 16.29
C ILE A 304 9.54 29.57 16.45
N CYS A 305 10.05 29.38 17.67
CA CYS A 305 11.12 28.41 17.96
C CYS A 305 10.72 27.53 19.15
N ALA A 306 11.15 26.27 19.13
CA ALA A 306 11.00 25.36 20.27
C ALA A 306 12.26 25.37 21.13
N LYS A 307 12.10 25.17 22.44
CA LYS A 307 13.19 24.92 23.38
C LYS A 307 13.28 23.42 23.65
N ILE A 308 14.41 22.79 23.39
CA ILE A 308 14.62 21.35 23.55
C ILE A 308 15.91 21.14 24.34
N ASN A 309 15.88 20.30 25.38
CA ASN A 309 17.02 20.02 26.25
C ASN A 309 17.70 21.30 26.81
N GLY A 310 16.88 22.24 27.27
CA GLY A 310 17.34 23.52 27.83
C GLY A 310 17.81 24.57 26.80
N LYS A 311 17.81 24.29 25.49
CA LYS A 311 18.31 25.19 24.43
C LYS A 311 17.24 25.52 23.39
N TRP A 312 17.21 26.77 22.94
CA TRP A 312 16.35 27.19 21.82
C TRP A 312 16.91 26.69 20.50
N ASP A 313 16.11 25.93 19.75
CA ASP A 313 16.47 25.52 18.40
C ASP A 313 16.14 26.63 17.41
N THR A 314 17.18 27.25 16.87
CA THR A 314 17.10 28.37 15.92
C THR A 314 17.68 28.01 14.55
N SER A 315 17.97 26.73 14.32
CA SER A 315 18.70 26.25 13.13
C SER A 315 17.94 26.49 11.82
N ASN A 316 16.61 26.64 11.88
CA ASN A 316 15.75 26.95 10.74
C ASN A 316 15.50 28.46 10.52
N LEU A 317 16.10 29.37 11.31
CA LEU A 317 15.85 30.83 11.18
C LEU A 317 16.66 31.51 10.06
N ASN A 318 17.57 30.80 9.39
CA ASN A 318 18.56 31.38 8.47
C ASN A 318 18.29 31.16 6.97
N THR A 319 17.15 30.59 6.60
CA THR A 319 16.83 30.33 5.18
C THR A 319 16.08 31.54 4.59
N ILE A 320 16.70 32.29 3.68
CA ILE A 320 16.07 33.39 2.92
C ILE A 320 16.44 33.24 1.44
N PHE A 321 15.47 33.32 0.53
CA PHE A 321 15.70 33.66 -0.87
C PHE A 321 14.67 34.65 -1.41
N TYR A 322 15.16 35.58 -2.25
CA TYR A 322 14.42 36.55 -3.05
C TYR A 322 14.53 36.15 -4.54
N ASP A 323 13.53 36.54 -5.34
CA ASP A 323 13.45 36.34 -6.81
C ASP A 323 13.07 34.94 -7.34
N GLY A 324 12.06 34.33 -6.70
CA GLY A 324 11.03 33.66 -7.50
C GLY A 324 11.16 32.16 -7.78
N LYS A 325 11.57 31.35 -6.78
CA LYS A 325 10.96 30.02 -6.46
C LYS A 325 11.78 29.22 -5.43
N LEU A 326 11.12 28.77 -4.35
CA LEU A 326 10.97 27.35 -3.99
C LEU A 326 9.79 27.19 -3.00
N TYR A 327 9.09 26.07 -3.09
CA TYR A 327 7.90 25.69 -2.35
C TYR A 327 8.28 24.87 -1.10
N GLY A 328 7.67 25.20 0.05
CA GLY A 328 7.68 24.39 1.26
C GLY A 328 8.39 24.98 2.49
N ARG A 329 7.59 25.14 3.55
CA ARG A 329 7.92 25.16 4.99
C ARG A 329 8.36 26.48 5.66
N THR A 330 7.61 26.78 6.72
CA THR A 330 7.79 27.79 7.80
C THR A 330 8.22 29.19 7.38
N PHE A 331 7.25 30.00 7.00
CA PHE A 331 7.43 31.41 6.69
C PHE A 331 7.93 32.23 7.89
N PRO A 332 8.94 33.11 7.70
CA PRO A 332 8.92 34.42 8.32
C PRO A 332 7.67 35.15 7.80
N LEU A 333 6.65 35.24 8.64
CA LEU A 333 5.37 35.84 8.27
C LEU A 333 5.51 37.36 8.15
N VAL A 334 5.10 37.97 7.02
CA VAL A 334 5.02 39.43 6.85
C VAL A 334 3.59 39.89 7.16
N VAL A 335 3.37 40.40 8.37
CA VAL A 335 2.08 41.00 8.75
C VAL A 335 2.12 42.49 8.38
N ARG A 336 1.20 42.95 7.51
CA ARG A 336 1.10 44.35 7.02
C ARG A 336 0.12 45.22 7.80
#